data_AF-A0A496UJQ3-F1
#
_entry.id   AF-A0A496UJQ3-F1
#
_cell.length_a   1.000
_cell.length_b   1.000
_cell.length_c   1.000
_cell.angle_alpha   90.00
_cell.angle_beta   90.00
_cell.angle_gamma   90.00
#
_symmetry.space_group_name_H-M   'P 1'
#
loop_
_entity.id
_entity.type
_entity.pdbx_description
1 polymer ?
#
loop_
_entity_poly.entity_id
_entity_poly.type
_entity_poly.pdbx_seq_one_letter_code
_entity_poly.pdbx_strand_id
1 'polypeptide(L)'
;FHGQPVAFAADHLSLSVAELADISERRIERLLNPDLSGLPAFLSPDPGINSGFMIAQYTAASLVSENKVLAHPASVDSIPVSGSQEDHVSMGTTAAYQALSVVENSTYVIATELVCAAQAAEFIHRGKHGRGTCRIYKAIREKVEPLGEDRQFVEDIEAVAEMVSSGVFSDILNLIRDGGN
;
A
#
# COMPACT_ATOMS: atom_id res chain seq x y z
N PHE A 1 -29.08 15.10 10.69
CA PHE A 1 -28.22 15.61 9.61
C PHE A 1 -26.79 15.86 10.08
N HIS A 2 -26.55 16.17 11.36
CA HIS A 2 -25.21 16.35 11.91
C HIS A 2 -24.33 15.10 11.74
N GLY A 3 -23.26 15.21 10.95
CA GLY A 3 -22.43 14.09 10.51
C GLY A 3 -21.27 13.72 11.43
N GLN A 4 -21.33 14.03 12.74
CA GLN A 4 -20.18 13.83 13.65
C GLN A 4 -19.72 12.37 13.72
N PRO A 5 -20.63 11.37 13.84
CA PRO A 5 -20.20 9.97 13.90
C PRO A 5 -19.45 9.52 12.64
N VAL A 6 -19.84 10.04 11.47
CA VAL A 6 -19.18 9.72 10.20
C VAL A 6 -17.81 10.40 10.13
N ALA A 7 -17.71 11.65 10.59
CA ALA A 7 -16.44 12.37 10.65
C ALA A 7 -15.41 11.66 11.53
N PHE A 8 -15.81 11.23 12.73
CA PHE A 8 -14.94 10.44 13.62
C PHE A 8 -14.54 9.10 13.01
N ALA A 9 -15.46 8.39 12.37
CA ALA A 9 -15.16 7.13 11.71
C ALA A 9 -14.14 7.30 10.57
N ALA A 10 -14.28 8.36 9.77
CA ALA A 10 -13.37 8.67 8.68
C ALA A 10 -11.97 9.05 9.19
N ASP A 11 -11.87 9.92 10.21
CA ASP A 11 -10.58 10.28 10.81
C ASP A 11 -9.86 9.06 11.42
N HIS A 12 -10.61 8.15 12.06
CA HIS A 12 -10.05 6.93 12.61
C HIS A 12 -9.58 5.96 11.53
N LEU A 13 -10.28 5.91 10.39
CA LEU A 13 -9.87 5.15 9.21
C LEU A 13 -8.54 5.71 8.65
N SER A 14 -8.43 7.03 8.47
CA SER A 14 -7.20 7.69 8.03
C SER A 14 -6.02 7.32 8.92
N LEU A 15 -6.17 7.43 10.24
CA LEU A 15 -5.11 7.08 11.19
C LEU A 15 -4.70 5.60 11.06
N SER A 16 -5.68 4.69 11.04
CA SER A 16 -5.42 3.25 11.02
C SER A 16 -4.74 2.80 9.73
N VAL A 17 -5.18 3.33 8.59
CA VAL A 17 -4.65 2.96 7.27
C VAL A 17 -3.27 3.59 7.04
N ALA A 18 -3.03 4.80 7.54
CA ALA A 18 -1.70 5.42 7.50
C ALA A 18 -0.63 4.55 8.19
N GLU A 19 -0.94 3.99 9.36
CA GLU A 19 -0.03 3.08 10.08
C GLU A 19 0.22 1.77 9.33
N LEU A 20 -0.80 1.23 8.64
CA LEU A 20 -0.63 0.05 7.79
C LEU A 20 0.35 0.30 6.64
N ALA A 21 0.30 1.49 6.04
CA ALA A 21 1.27 1.89 5.02
C ALA A 21 2.66 2.12 5.61
N ASP A 22 2.78 2.75 6.78
CA ASP A 22 4.08 3.01 7.41
C ASP A 22 4.84 1.70 7.71
N ILE A 23 4.17 0.69 8.28
CA ILE A 23 4.81 -0.63 8.51
C ILE A 23 5.07 -1.39 7.20
N SER A 24 4.24 -1.21 6.17
CA SER A 24 4.47 -1.79 4.84
C SER A 24 5.74 -1.24 4.20
N GLU A 25 5.95 0.07 4.28
CA GLU A 25 7.16 0.70 3.76
C GLU A 25 8.42 0.24 4.52
N ARG A 26 8.35 0.00 5.83
CA ARG A 26 9.47 -0.63 6.56
C ARG A 26 9.80 -2.04 6.07
N ARG A 27 8.81 -2.79 5.58
CA ARG A 27 9.05 -4.11 4.95
C ARG A 27 9.63 -3.97 3.55
N ILE A 28 9.27 -2.93 2.79
CA ILE A 28 9.94 -2.57 1.53
C ILE A 28 11.43 -2.31 1.80
N GLU A 29 11.76 -1.45 2.76
CA GLU A 29 13.15 -1.17 3.15
C GLU A 29 13.91 -2.46 3.45
N ARG A 30 13.31 -3.32 4.28
CA ARG A 30 13.93 -4.58 4.68
C ARG A 30 14.20 -5.50 3.50
N LEU A 31 13.32 -5.54 2.49
CA LEU A 31 13.50 -6.36 1.28
C LEU A 31 14.62 -5.83 0.38
N LEU A 32 14.69 -4.50 0.23
CA LEU A 32 15.65 -3.85 -0.67
C LEU A 32 17.05 -3.70 -0.07
N ASN A 33 17.16 -3.69 1.25
CA ASN A 33 18.42 -3.54 1.96
C ASN A 33 19.16 -4.90 2.06
N PRO A 34 20.32 -5.06 1.40
CA PRO A 34 21.06 -6.32 1.39
C PRO A 34 21.55 -6.76 2.79
N ASP A 35 21.83 -5.80 3.67
CA ASP A 35 22.27 -6.08 5.05
C ASP A 35 21.16 -6.66 5.91
N LEU A 36 19.89 -6.42 5.54
CA LEU A 36 18.72 -6.87 6.28
C LEU A 36 18.05 -8.10 5.65
N SER A 37 18.04 -8.17 4.31
CA SER A 37 17.40 -9.25 3.56
C SER A 37 18.32 -10.43 3.28
N GLY A 38 19.64 -10.18 3.17
CA GLY A 38 20.59 -11.15 2.62
C GLY A 38 20.40 -11.41 1.11
N LEU A 39 19.66 -10.54 0.42
CA LEU A 39 19.39 -10.59 -1.02
C LEU A 39 20.27 -9.58 -1.78
N PRO A 40 20.36 -9.67 -3.12
CA PRO A 40 21.00 -8.63 -3.91
C PRO A 40 20.41 -7.26 -3.62
N ALA A 41 21.28 -6.23 -3.56
CA ALA A 41 20.87 -4.87 -3.25
C ALA A 41 19.75 -4.40 -4.18
N PHE A 42 18.70 -3.82 -3.60
CA PHE A 42 17.52 -3.32 -4.31
C PHE A 42 16.81 -4.37 -5.18
N LEU A 43 17.04 -5.66 -4.89
CA LEU A 43 16.50 -6.80 -5.64
C LEU A 43 16.89 -6.81 -7.13
N SER A 44 18.05 -6.23 -7.44
CA SER A 44 18.64 -6.23 -8.78
C SER A 44 19.45 -7.51 -9.04
N PRO A 45 19.25 -8.22 -10.16
CA PRO A 45 20.08 -9.38 -10.52
C PRO A 45 21.55 -9.04 -10.77
N ASP A 46 21.85 -7.83 -11.22
CA ASP A 46 23.22 -7.33 -11.46
C ASP A 46 23.43 -5.96 -10.78
N PRO A 47 23.72 -5.96 -9.45
CA PRO A 47 23.84 -4.74 -8.67
C PRO A 47 25.10 -3.94 -9.06
N GLY A 48 24.95 -2.62 -9.20
CA GLY A 48 26.02 -1.70 -9.58
C GLY A 48 25.91 -1.18 -11.02
N ILE A 49 25.26 -1.95 -11.89
CA ILE A 49 24.82 -1.48 -13.22
C ILE A 49 23.34 -1.08 -13.17
N ASN A 50 22.52 -1.90 -12.52
CA ASN A 50 21.08 -1.69 -12.38
C ASN A 50 20.72 -1.21 -10.97
N SER A 51 19.77 -0.27 -10.89
CA SER A 51 19.24 0.30 -9.65
C SER A 51 18.12 -0.54 -9.03
N GLY A 52 17.50 -1.44 -9.80
CA GLY A 52 16.42 -2.29 -9.33
C GLY A 52 15.23 -1.46 -8.81
N PHE A 53 14.73 -1.83 -7.64
CA PHE A 53 13.58 -1.16 -7.01
C PHE A 53 13.96 -0.01 -6.06
N MET A 54 15.19 0.50 -6.12
CA MET A 54 15.65 1.58 -5.25
C MET A 54 14.68 2.79 -5.25
N ILE A 55 14.26 3.23 -6.43
CA ILE A 55 13.37 4.40 -6.57
C ILE A 55 11.92 4.09 -6.19
N ALA A 56 11.49 2.82 -6.28
CA ALA A 56 10.17 2.42 -5.84
C ALA A 56 9.98 2.70 -4.33
N GLN A 57 11.02 2.51 -3.53
CA GLN A 57 10.99 2.87 -2.12
C GLN A 57 10.81 4.37 -1.88
N TYR A 58 11.40 5.23 -2.72
CA TYR A 58 11.30 6.68 -2.54
C TYR A 58 9.87 7.14 -2.72
N THR A 59 9.18 6.59 -3.73
CA THR A 59 7.76 6.84 -3.94
C THR A 59 6.94 6.34 -2.73
N ALA A 60 7.16 5.11 -2.27
CA ALA A 60 6.45 4.57 -1.11
C ALA A 60 6.67 5.43 0.16
N ALA A 61 7.91 5.84 0.42
CA ALA A 61 8.24 6.70 1.55
C ALA A 61 7.59 8.09 1.45
N SER A 62 7.51 8.66 0.25
CA SER A 62 6.82 9.94 0.01
C SER A 62 5.32 9.83 0.33
N LEU A 63 4.65 8.77 -0.13
CA LEU A 63 3.23 8.53 0.12
C LEU A 63 2.94 8.32 1.61
N VAL A 64 3.79 7.55 2.30
CA VAL A 64 3.70 7.39 3.76
C VAL A 64 3.90 8.71 4.49
N SER A 65 4.83 9.55 4.03
CA SER A 65 5.05 10.87 4.63
C SER A 65 3.85 11.81 4.44
N GLU A 66 3.19 11.76 3.28
CA GLU A 66 1.97 12.53 3.02
C GLU A 66 0.82 12.07 3.93
N ASN A 67 0.67 10.75 4.13
CA ASN A 67 -0.35 10.19 5.02
C ASN A 67 -0.23 10.73 6.46
N LYS A 68 0.98 11.06 6.93
CA LYS A 68 1.19 11.64 8.28
C LYS A 68 0.53 13.00 8.44
N VAL A 69 0.47 13.79 7.37
CA VAL A 69 -0.23 15.08 7.37
C VAL A 69 -1.73 14.87 7.22
N LEU A 70 -2.14 13.99 6.31
CA LEU A 70 -3.55 13.69 6.05
C LEU A 70 -4.26 13.03 7.24
N ALA A 71 -3.54 12.35 8.14
CA ALA A 71 -4.08 11.73 9.34
C ALA A 71 -4.47 12.74 10.44
N HIS A 72 -4.24 14.05 10.26
CA HIS A 72 -4.77 15.04 11.19
C HIS A 72 -6.30 15.08 11.14
N PRO A 73 -7.00 14.90 12.27
CA PRO A 73 -8.45 14.73 12.27
C PRO A 73 -9.15 16.02 11.84
N ALA A 74 -9.98 15.97 10.81
CA ALA A 74 -10.78 17.14 10.43
C ALA A 74 -11.98 17.35 11.37
N SER A 75 -12.45 16.29 12.04
CA SER A 75 -13.63 16.32 12.91
C SER A 75 -13.46 17.13 14.21
N VAL A 76 -12.24 17.58 14.51
CA VAL A 76 -11.95 18.44 15.67
C VAL A 76 -12.17 19.93 15.35
N ASP A 77 -12.41 20.28 14.09
CA ASP A 77 -12.75 21.63 13.67
C ASP A 77 -14.27 21.84 13.59
N SER A 78 -14.70 23.07 13.89
CA SER A 78 -16.08 23.51 13.75
C SER A 78 -16.13 25.03 13.63
N ILE A 79 -16.68 25.52 12.53
CA ILE A 79 -16.83 26.95 12.26
C ILE A 79 -18.34 27.27 12.15
N PRO A 80 -18.91 28.10 13.03
CA PRO A 80 -20.30 28.50 12.97
C PRO A 80 -20.69 29.16 11.65
N VAL A 81 -21.86 28.81 11.12
CA VAL A 81 -22.42 29.41 9.90
C VAL A 81 -23.86 29.86 10.11
N SER A 82 -24.45 30.48 9.08
CA SER A 82 -25.88 30.87 9.08
C SER A 82 -26.27 31.80 10.24
N GLY A 83 -25.40 32.76 10.61
CA GLY A 83 -25.67 33.69 11.71
C GLY A 83 -25.77 33.00 13.08
N SER A 84 -24.94 31.97 13.29
CA SER A 84 -24.92 31.13 14.51
C SER A 84 -26.15 30.25 14.73
N GLN A 85 -26.96 29.98 13.68
CA GLN A 85 -27.97 28.92 13.74
C GLN A 85 -27.35 27.52 13.62
N GLU A 86 -26.29 27.39 12.84
CA GLU A 86 -25.49 26.18 12.72
C GLU A 86 -24.14 26.46 13.41
N ASP A 87 -24.17 26.44 14.75
CA ASP A 87 -23.06 26.83 15.61
C ASP A 87 -22.06 25.71 15.90
N HIS A 88 -22.42 24.45 15.57
CA HIS A 88 -21.54 23.30 15.64
C HIS A 88 -21.73 22.40 14.42
N VAL A 89 -20.63 22.08 13.73
CA VAL A 89 -20.60 21.25 12.52
C VAL A 89 -19.49 20.20 12.61
N SER A 90 -19.55 19.17 11.78
CA SER A 90 -18.67 18.01 11.91
C SER A 90 -17.44 17.98 11.00
N MET A 91 -17.37 18.87 10.00
CA MET A 91 -16.38 18.81 8.92
C MET A 91 -16.23 17.43 8.26
N GLY A 92 -17.31 16.64 8.26
CA GLY A 92 -17.26 15.22 7.90
C GLY A 92 -16.89 14.95 6.43
N THR A 93 -17.17 15.89 5.53
CA THR A 93 -16.75 15.80 4.13
C THR A 93 -15.23 15.86 3.99
N THR A 94 -14.57 16.75 4.73
CA THR A 94 -13.11 16.86 4.74
C THR A 94 -12.47 15.60 5.29
N ALA A 95 -13.01 15.08 6.41
CA ALA A 95 -12.55 13.82 7.00
C ALA A 95 -12.66 12.65 5.99
N ALA A 96 -13.76 12.58 5.23
CA ALA A 96 -13.96 11.56 4.21
C ALA A 96 -12.96 11.69 3.03
N TYR A 97 -12.65 12.91 2.59
CA TYR A 97 -11.65 13.13 1.54
C TYR A 97 -10.24 12.76 2.01
N GLN A 98 -9.85 13.14 3.23
CA GLN A 98 -8.57 12.71 3.80
C GLN A 98 -8.48 11.18 3.89
N ALA A 99 -9.54 10.52 4.34
CA ALA A 99 -9.58 9.06 4.41
C ALA A 99 -9.43 8.40 3.04
N LEU A 100 -10.11 8.93 2.01
CA LEU A 100 -9.96 8.45 0.64
C LEU A 100 -8.51 8.56 0.16
N SER A 101 -7.89 9.74 0.30
CA SER A 101 -6.50 9.95 -0.13
C SER A 101 -5.51 9.05 0.62
N VAL A 102 -5.69 8.84 1.93
CA VAL A 102 -4.85 7.93 2.70
C VAL A 102 -5.00 6.49 2.22
N VAL A 103 -6.23 6.04 1.89
CA VAL A 103 -6.47 4.70 1.34
C VAL A 103 -5.83 4.53 -0.03
N GLU A 104 -5.93 5.53 -0.90
CA GLU A 104 -5.29 5.53 -2.23
C GLU A 104 -3.76 5.44 -2.11
N ASN A 105 -3.15 6.32 -1.32
CA ASN A 105 -1.70 6.30 -1.05
C ASN A 105 -1.25 4.95 -0.49
N SER A 106 -1.99 4.41 0.47
CA SER A 106 -1.65 3.13 1.12
C SER A 106 -1.79 1.94 0.17
N THR A 107 -2.70 2.01 -0.79
CA THR A 107 -2.84 1.00 -1.85
C THR A 107 -1.57 0.90 -2.68
N TYR A 108 -0.98 2.03 -3.07
CA TYR A 108 0.28 2.07 -3.83
C TYR A 108 1.48 1.61 -3.01
N VAL A 109 1.53 1.92 -1.72
CA VAL A 109 2.58 1.40 -0.82
C VAL A 109 2.51 -0.12 -0.71
N ILE A 110 1.32 -0.67 -0.49
CA ILE A 110 1.11 -2.13 -0.43
C ILE A 110 1.41 -2.80 -1.77
N ALA A 111 1.00 -2.19 -2.89
CA ALA A 111 1.31 -2.69 -4.22
C ALA A 111 2.83 -2.75 -4.46
N THR A 112 3.55 -1.69 -4.06
CA THR A 112 5.01 -1.64 -4.13
C THR A 112 5.65 -2.75 -3.29
N GLU A 113 5.15 -2.99 -2.07
CA GLU A 113 5.60 -4.10 -1.24
C GLU A 113 5.40 -5.46 -1.93
N LEU A 114 4.22 -5.69 -2.52
CA LEU A 114 3.91 -6.93 -3.21
C LEU A 114 4.79 -7.16 -4.45
N VAL A 115 5.07 -6.12 -5.23
CA VAL A 115 6.01 -6.18 -6.35
C VAL A 115 7.42 -6.54 -5.86
N CYS A 116 7.91 -5.85 -4.82
CA CYS A 116 9.22 -6.15 -4.23
C CYS A 116 9.27 -7.57 -3.65
N ALA A 117 8.20 -8.03 -2.98
CA ALA A 117 8.13 -9.37 -2.41
C ALA A 117 8.10 -10.45 -3.50
N ALA A 118 7.40 -10.23 -4.61
CA ALA A 118 7.41 -11.12 -5.76
C ALA A 118 8.80 -11.18 -6.40
N GLN A 119 9.51 -10.05 -6.50
CA GLN A 119 10.90 -10.05 -6.97
C GLN A 119 11.83 -10.79 -6.00
N ALA A 120 11.70 -10.54 -4.70
CA ALA A 120 12.50 -11.24 -3.69
C ALA A 120 12.33 -12.77 -3.79
N ALA A 121 11.12 -13.24 -4.10
CA ALA A 121 10.84 -14.66 -4.30
C ALA A 121 11.69 -15.32 -5.40
N GLU A 122 12.08 -14.57 -6.44
CA GLU A 122 12.96 -15.07 -7.52
C GLU A 122 14.33 -15.51 -7.01
N PHE A 123 14.83 -14.85 -5.96
CA PHE A 123 16.15 -15.10 -5.38
C PHE A 123 16.13 -16.22 -4.34
N ILE A 124 15.04 -16.37 -3.58
CA ILE A 124 15.01 -17.28 -2.43
C ILE A 124 14.34 -18.61 -2.79
N HIS A 125 13.19 -18.59 -3.46
CA HIS A 125 12.28 -19.73 -3.51
C HIS A 125 11.70 -19.89 -4.91
N ARG A 126 12.46 -20.51 -5.82
CA ARG A 126 11.96 -21.00 -7.13
C ARG A 126 10.87 -22.08 -6.96
N GLY A 127 9.71 -21.74 -6.39
CA GLY A 127 8.53 -22.59 -6.30
C GLY A 127 8.23 -23.26 -4.96
N LYS A 128 8.82 -22.86 -3.82
CA LYS A 128 8.52 -23.42 -2.48
C LYS A 128 7.70 -22.50 -1.57
N HIS A 129 6.73 -21.78 -2.13
CA HIS A 129 5.82 -20.93 -1.35
C HIS A 129 4.76 -21.76 -0.63
N GLY A 130 4.19 -21.21 0.45
CA GLY A 130 2.96 -21.75 1.03
C GLY A 130 1.79 -21.66 0.05
N ARG A 131 0.69 -22.38 0.31
CA ARG A 131 -0.46 -22.46 -0.63
C ARG A 131 -0.99 -21.07 -1.04
N GLY A 132 -1.22 -20.18 -0.06
CA GLY A 132 -1.70 -18.82 -0.30
C GLY A 132 -0.70 -17.94 -1.04
N THR A 133 0.51 -17.86 -0.52
CA THR A 133 1.56 -17.03 -1.11
C THR A 133 1.96 -17.51 -2.51
N CYS A 134 1.90 -18.81 -2.80
CA CYS A 134 2.11 -19.36 -4.14
C CYS A 134 1.09 -18.84 -5.16
N ARG A 135 -0.19 -18.77 -4.78
CA ARG A 135 -1.25 -18.26 -5.66
C ARG A 135 -1.16 -16.76 -5.88
N ILE A 136 -0.92 -16.01 -4.81
CA ILE A 136 -0.71 -14.56 -4.89
C ILE A 136 0.49 -14.25 -5.78
N TYR A 137 1.63 -14.93 -5.55
CA TYR A 137 2.82 -14.81 -6.37
C TYR A 137 2.54 -15.09 -7.85
N LYS A 138 1.85 -16.19 -8.17
CA LYS A 138 1.48 -16.52 -9.55
C LYS A 138 0.58 -15.45 -10.18
N ALA A 139 -0.44 -15.00 -9.45
CA ALA A 139 -1.35 -13.96 -9.94
C ALA A 139 -0.62 -12.64 -10.22
N ILE A 140 0.34 -12.25 -9.37
CA ILE A 140 1.20 -11.09 -9.63
C ILE A 140 2.06 -11.33 -10.88
N ARG A 141 2.67 -12.52 -11.02
CA ARG A 141 3.54 -12.86 -12.16
C ARG A 141 2.82 -13.00 -13.50
N GLU A 142 1.51 -13.20 -13.49
CA GLU A 142 0.67 -13.11 -14.70
C GLU A 142 0.54 -11.67 -15.22
N LYS A 143 0.82 -10.66 -14.38
CA LYS A 143 0.71 -9.23 -14.71
C LYS A 143 2.06 -8.51 -14.75
N VAL A 144 3.00 -8.93 -13.92
CA VAL A 144 4.28 -8.27 -13.69
C VAL A 144 5.42 -9.25 -13.89
N GLU A 145 6.18 -9.05 -14.96
CA GLU A 145 7.37 -9.86 -15.24
C GLU A 145 8.48 -9.62 -14.19
N PRO A 146 9.28 -10.65 -13.84
CA PRO A 146 10.46 -10.49 -13.01
C PRO A 146 11.38 -9.38 -13.55
N LEU A 147 11.95 -8.59 -12.66
CA LEU A 147 12.89 -7.55 -13.05
C LEU A 147 14.24 -8.18 -13.37
N GLY A 148 14.64 -8.11 -14.65
CA GLY A 148 15.94 -8.56 -15.14
C GLY A 148 16.96 -7.41 -15.18
N GLU A 149 16.74 -6.49 -16.11
CA GLU A 149 17.45 -5.20 -16.21
C GLU A 149 16.51 -4.06 -15.80
N ASP A 150 17.06 -2.88 -15.55
CA ASP A 150 16.27 -1.69 -15.23
C ASP A 150 15.27 -1.38 -16.36
N ARG A 151 14.01 -1.21 -15.98
CA ARG A 151 12.91 -0.77 -16.86
C ARG A 151 11.97 0.14 -16.11
N GLN A 152 11.08 0.82 -16.84
CA GLN A 152 9.94 1.46 -16.21
C GLN A 152 9.04 0.39 -15.60
N PHE A 153 8.68 0.60 -14.33
CA PHE A 153 7.87 -0.30 -13.52
C PHE A 153 6.64 0.42 -12.95
N VAL A 154 6.27 1.58 -13.50
CA VAL A 154 5.06 2.32 -13.08
C VAL A 154 3.84 1.46 -13.37
N GLU A 155 3.77 0.90 -14.58
CA GLU A 155 2.69 0.03 -15.03
C GLU A 155 2.61 -1.27 -14.20
N ASP A 156 3.75 -1.76 -13.70
CA ASP A 156 3.76 -2.92 -12.80
C ASP A 156 3.08 -2.60 -11.47
N ILE A 157 3.44 -1.45 -10.89
CA ILE A 157 2.87 -0.99 -9.61
C ILE A 157 1.38 -0.67 -9.80
N GLU A 158 1.00 -0.02 -10.89
CA GLU A 158 -0.41 0.26 -11.23
C GLU A 158 -1.22 -1.03 -11.36
N ALA A 159 -0.71 -2.04 -12.09
CA ALA A 159 -1.40 -3.31 -12.24
C ALA A 159 -1.61 -4.01 -10.89
N VAL A 160 -0.61 -3.99 -10.00
CA VAL A 160 -0.75 -4.59 -8.67
C VAL A 160 -1.66 -3.73 -7.77
N ALA A 161 -1.65 -2.40 -7.89
CA ALA A 161 -2.57 -1.52 -7.17
C ALA A 161 -4.04 -1.77 -7.57
N GLU A 162 -4.30 -2.04 -8.85
CA GLU A 162 -5.62 -2.49 -9.32
C GLU A 162 -6.00 -3.85 -8.71
N MET A 163 -5.06 -4.79 -8.60
CA MET A 163 -5.32 -6.08 -7.95
C MET A 163 -5.62 -5.94 -6.45
N VAL A 164 -4.97 -5.00 -5.75
CA VAL A 164 -5.26 -4.69 -4.34
C VAL A 164 -6.67 -4.09 -4.21
N SER A 165 -6.99 -3.08 -5.01
CA SER A 165 -8.26 -2.36 -4.91
C SER A 165 -9.48 -3.15 -5.40
N SER A 166 -9.30 -4.06 -6.37
CA SER A 166 -10.36 -4.94 -6.87
C SER A 166 -10.73 -6.09 -5.91
N GLY A 167 -9.93 -6.36 -4.87
CA GLY A 167 -10.18 -7.43 -3.91
C GLY A 167 -9.76 -8.83 -4.38
N VAL A 168 -9.10 -8.95 -5.53
CA VAL A 168 -8.66 -10.25 -6.10
C VAL A 168 -7.83 -11.07 -5.12
N PHE A 169 -6.96 -10.43 -4.33
CA PHE A 169 -6.17 -11.15 -3.31
C PHE A 169 -7.04 -11.74 -2.20
N SER A 170 -8.08 -11.01 -1.77
CA SER A 170 -9.04 -11.52 -0.78
C SER A 170 -9.80 -12.72 -1.32
N ASP A 171 -10.21 -12.69 -2.59
CA ASP A 171 -10.90 -13.80 -3.24
C ASP A 171 -10.01 -15.05 -3.33
N ILE A 172 -8.74 -14.88 -3.75
CA ILE A 172 -7.75 -15.96 -3.78
C ILE A 172 -7.60 -16.59 -2.39
N LEU A 173 -7.49 -15.78 -1.33
CA LEU A 173 -7.31 -16.27 0.03
C LEU A 173 -8.56 -16.96 0.58
N ASN A 174 -9.76 -16.44 0.28
CA ASN A 174 -11.02 -17.04 0.68
C ASN A 174 -11.20 -18.43 0.06
N LEU A 175 -10.89 -18.59 -1.23
CA LEU A 175 -10.95 -19.89 -1.91
C LEU A 175 -10.09 -20.95 -1.21
N ILE A 176 -8.92 -20.57 -0.69
CA ILE A 176 -8.03 -21.48 0.02
C ILE A 176 -8.58 -21.84 1.39
N ARG A 177 -9.14 -20.84 2.10
CA ARG A 177 -9.75 -21.04 3.41
C ARG A 177 -10.91 -22.04 3.34
N ASP A 178 -11.68 -21.98 2.26
CA ASP A 178 -12.85 -22.82 2.04
C ASP A 178 -12.51 -24.21 1.45
N GLY A 179 -11.23 -24.58 1.43
CA GLY A 179 -10.76 -25.90 0.99
C GLY A 179 -10.59 -26.04 -0.52
N GLY A 180 -10.70 -24.95 -1.28
CA GLY A 180 -10.32 -24.92 -2.68
C GLY A 180 -8.86 -25.32 -2.85
N ASN A 181 -8.60 -26.31 -3.72
CA ASN A 181 -7.25 -26.64 -4.17
C ASN A 181 -6.62 -25.42 -4.79
#